data_AF-A0A259LLE8-F1
#
_entry.id   AF-A0A259LLE8-F1
#
_cell.length_a   1.000
_cell.length_b   1.000
_cell.length_c   1.000
_cell.angle_alpha   90.00
_cell.angle_beta   90.00
_cell.angle_gamma   90.00
#
_symmetry.space_group_name_H-M   'P 1'
#
loop_
_entity.id
_entity.type
_entity.pdbx_description
1 polymer ?
#
loop_
_entity_poly.entity_id
_entity_poly.type
_entity_poly.pdbx_seq_one_letter_code
_entity_poly.pdbx_strand_id
1 'polypeptide(L)'
;NLTVNEAITATDSPLSALGKLQKQISDASTNLAGNVRTTPLTGYVAGANEALASTDTILAAMGKIQGQLNAKQTSHDNLTALSGLAGAADRLPYFTGAGALSLATLTGLARNLLDDTTQSEMQSTLGLVKQTSATDATAGRVLTVGAFGLGVSFVASDSDANAGSYIIPGAHFLSTTGGTNFPPVGSNRCLVHVVGNTGGGLRQVFTVRSNGDTYDRVYDSTSWSTWRKLYTQGTILGTVSQSGGIPTGAIIERGSNANGEYVRFADGTQECICKATIDFSNFTGQLTTGVWDLTLNTPATFSSGGLIAGSVSMLQSTYSLNANQFLARMQVNVSGTGAPTLYRIDNTDMIDRAETREIRVLVRGRWY
;
A
#
# COMPACT_ATOMS: atom_id res chain seq x y z
N ASN A 1 79.89 -74.69 -26.24
CA ASN A 1 80.49 -73.76 -25.25
C ASN A 1 81.03 -72.55 -25.98
N LEU A 2 80.30 -71.44 -25.92
CA LEU A 2 80.79 -70.17 -26.47
C LEU A 2 82.10 -69.80 -25.75
N THR A 3 83.13 -69.43 -26.50
CA THR A 3 84.41 -68.97 -25.97
C THR A 3 84.27 -67.60 -25.29
N VAL A 4 85.28 -67.17 -24.52
CA VAL A 4 85.34 -65.87 -23.83
C VAL A 4 85.19 -64.72 -24.85
N ASN A 5 84.59 -63.59 -24.42
CA ASN A 5 84.45 -62.39 -25.27
C ASN A 5 85.84 -61.73 -25.46
N GLU A 6 86.53 -62.18 -26.50
CA GLU A 6 87.88 -61.76 -26.87
C GLU A 6 87.90 -61.25 -28.30
N ALA A 7 88.91 -60.44 -28.66
CA ALA A 7 89.09 -59.99 -30.04
C ALA A 7 89.37 -61.17 -30.99
N ILE A 8 88.84 -61.08 -32.21
CA ILE A 8 89.17 -62.00 -33.31
C ILE A 8 90.53 -61.57 -33.89
N THR A 9 91.45 -62.51 -34.02
CA THR A 9 92.84 -62.27 -34.43
C THR A 9 93.19 -63.09 -35.67
N ALA A 10 94.21 -62.68 -36.42
CA ALA A 10 94.62 -63.35 -37.66
C ALA A 10 95.12 -64.80 -37.45
N THR A 11 95.40 -65.20 -36.21
CA THR A 11 95.85 -66.54 -35.81
C THR A 11 94.71 -67.47 -35.40
N ASP A 12 93.47 -66.98 -35.32
CA ASP A 12 92.32 -67.81 -34.96
C ASP A 12 91.95 -68.78 -36.10
N SER A 13 91.73 -70.05 -35.77
CA SER A 13 91.10 -71.01 -36.70
C SER A 13 89.69 -70.52 -37.09
N PRO A 14 89.15 -70.93 -38.25
CA PRO A 14 87.79 -70.56 -38.64
C PRO A 14 86.73 -70.86 -37.57
N LEU A 15 86.88 -71.98 -36.84
CA LEU A 15 85.95 -72.39 -35.80
C LEU A 15 86.07 -71.53 -34.51
N SER A 16 87.30 -71.19 -34.09
CA SER A 16 87.51 -70.31 -32.93
C SER A 16 87.10 -68.87 -33.21
N ALA A 17 87.36 -68.37 -34.42
CA ALA A 17 86.89 -67.06 -34.86
C ALA A 17 85.35 -66.98 -34.87
N LEU A 18 84.67 -68.03 -35.35
CA LEU A 18 83.21 -68.12 -35.32
C LEU A 18 82.66 -68.17 -33.88
N GLY A 19 83.31 -68.92 -32.98
CA GLY A 19 82.93 -68.97 -31.56
C GLY A 19 83.06 -67.63 -30.83
N LYS A 20 84.16 -66.88 -31.07
CA LYS A 20 84.36 -65.53 -30.54
C LYS A 20 83.34 -64.53 -31.10
N LEU A 21 83.11 -64.56 -32.42
CA LEU A 21 82.09 -63.73 -33.07
C LEU A 21 80.70 -63.98 -32.47
N GLN A 22 80.32 -65.24 -32.30
CA GLN A 22 79.04 -65.62 -31.72
C GLN A 22 78.89 -65.13 -30.27
N LYS A 23 79.96 -65.17 -29.46
CA LYS A 23 79.94 -64.61 -28.10
C LYS A 23 79.82 -63.09 -28.10
N GLN A 24 80.57 -62.39 -28.95
CA GLN A 24 80.49 -60.93 -29.09
C GLN A 24 79.08 -60.47 -29.48
N ILE A 25 78.45 -61.17 -30.43
CA ILE A 25 77.06 -60.90 -30.84
C ILE A 25 76.08 -61.19 -29.69
N SER A 26 76.24 -62.32 -28.99
CA SER A 26 75.41 -62.68 -27.84
C SER A 26 75.51 -61.64 -26.71
N ASP A 27 76.72 -61.14 -26.42
CA ASP A 27 76.96 -60.14 -25.39
C ASP A 27 76.43 -58.76 -25.80
N ALA A 28 76.63 -58.36 -27.05
CA ALA A 28 76.04 -57.15 -27.60
C ALA A 28 74.51 -57.19 -27.54
N SER A 29 73.91 -58.33 -27.90
CA SER A 29 72.45 -58.54 -27.84
C SER A 29 71.93 -58.55 -26.41
N THR A 30 72.63 -59.19 -25.47
CA THR A 30 72.22 -59.30 -24.06
C THR A 30 72.33 -57.95 -23.35
N ASN A 31 73.36 -57.17 -23.67
CA ASN A 31 73.63 -55.88 -23.04
C ASN A 31 73.01 -54.69 -23.79
N LEU A 32 72.39 -54.90 -24.96
CA LEU A 32 71.86 -53.81 -25.79
C LEU A 32 70.92 -52.89 -25.02
N ALA A 33 69.99 -53.43 -24.25
CA ALA A 33 69.05 -52.63 -23.46
C ALA A 33 69.76 -51.81 -22.36
N GLY A 34 70.78 -52.38 -21.73
CA GLY A 34 71.63 -51.68 -20.75
C GLY A 34 72.40 -50.55 -21.41
N ASN A 35 73.06 -50.83 -22.52
CA ASN A 35 73.85 -49.87 -23.29
C ASN A 35 72.98 -48.72 -23.82
N VAL A 36 71.79 -48.99 -24.35
CA VAL A 36 70.87 -47.96 -24.83
C VAL A 36 70.41 -47.04 -23.70
N ARG A 37 70.13 -47.58 -22.50
CA ARG A 37 69.69 -46.80 -21.34
C ARG A 37 70.80 -45.97 -20.71
N THR A 38 72.04 -46.43 -20.75
CA THR A 38 73.20 -45.73 -20.16
C THR A 38 73.87 -44.76 -21.12
N THR A 39 73.55 -44.82 -22.43
CA THR A 39 74.08 -43.89 -23.42
C THR A 39 73.47 -42.50 -23.24
N PRO A 40 74.27 -41.45 -22.94
CA PRO A 40 73.78 -40.09 -22.86
C PRO A 40 73.30 -39.56 -24.22
N LEU A 41 72.27 -38.73 -24.22
CA LEU A 41 71.80 -38.02 -25.41
C LEU A 41 72.68 -36.79 -25.69
N THR A 42 73.94 -37.03 -26.06
CA THR A 42 74.92 -35.98 -26.34
C THR A 42 74.44 -35.07 -27.46
N GLY A 43 74.45 -33.75 -27.23
CA GLY A 43 73.95 -32.75 -28.18
C GLY A 43 72.46 -32.46 -28.10
N TYR A 44 71.74 -32.97 -27.09
CA TYR A 44 70.36 -32.54 -26.82
C TYR A 44 70.29 -31.04 -26.57
N VAL A 45 69.42 -30.35 -27.32
CA VAL A 45 69.08 -28.94 -27.12
C VAL A 45 67.56 -28.84 -27.14
N ALA A 46 66.97 -28.08 -26.22
CA ALA A 46 65.56 -27.73 -26.29
C ALA A 46 65.32 -26.93 -27.59
N GLY A 47 64.51 -27.48 -28.50
CA GLY A 47 64.23 -26.89 -29.80
C GLY A 47 63.18 -25.79 -29.74
N ALA A 48 62.97 -25.10 -30.87
CA ALA A 48 61.85 -24.20 -31.05
C ALA A 48 60.50 -24.98 -31.08
N ASN A 49 59.40 -24.27 -30.85
CA ASN A 49 58.04 -24.80 -30.96
C ASN A 49 57.68 -25.08 -32.44
N GLU A 50 58.21 -26.17 -32.97
CA GLU A 50 58.10 -26.54 -34.38
C GLU A 50 57.36 -27.87 -34.54
N ALA A 51 56.76 -28.08 -35.71
CA ALA A 51 56.13 -29.36 -36.04
C ALA A 51 57.18 -30.48 -36.17
N LEU A 52 56.80 -31.67 -35.71
CA LEU A 52 57.56 -32.90 -35.95
C LEU A 52 57.51 -33.26 -37.43
N ALA A 53 58.67 -33.56 -38.00
CA ALA A 53 58.83 -34.01 -39.37
C ALA A 53 59.32 -35.46 -39.39
N SER A 54 58.96 -36.19 -40.45
CA SER A 54 59.44 -37.57 -40.66
C SER A 54 60.96 -37.67 -40.88
N THR A 55 61.63 -36.55 -41.15
CA THR A 55 63.08 -36.43 -41.30
C THR A 55 63.80 -36.09 -40.01
N ASP A 56 63.09 -35.81 -38.91
CA ASP A 56 63.72 -35.50 -37.63
C ASP A 56 64.42 -36.73 -37.06
N THR A 57 65.66 -36.53 -36.60
CA THR A 57 66.30 -37.53 -35.74
C THR A 57 65.54 -37.62 -34.42
N ILE A 58 65.67 -38.75 -33.70
CA ILE A 58 65.05 -38.92 -32.37
C ILE A 58 65.40 -37.74 -31.45
N LEU A 59 66.64 -37.26 -31.50
CA LEU A 59 67.11 -36.14 -30.69
C LEU A 59 66.43 -34.82 -31.07
N ALA A 60 66.30 -34.54 -32.37
CA ALA A 60 65.60 -33.34 -32.87
C ALA A 60 64.10 -33.40 -32.54
N ALA A 61 63.47 -34.55 -32.71
CA ALA A 61 62.08 -34.78 -32.33
C ALA A 61 61.84 -34.52 -30.83
N MET A 62 62.72 -35.04 -29.97
CA MET A 62 62.67 -34.78 -28.52
C MET A 62 62.87 -33.30 -28.18
N GLY A 63 63.76 -32.61 -28.89
CA GLY A 63 63.95 -31.16 -28.73
C GLY A 63 62.72 -30.36 -29.12
N LYS A 64 62.09 -30.67 -30.26
CA LYS A 64 60.84 -30.04 -30.73
C LYS A 64 59.67 -30.33 -29.79
N ILE A 65 59.51 -31.57 -29.34
CA ILE A 65 58.49 -31.95 -28.36
C ILE A 65 58.64 -31.11 -27.09
N GLN A 66 59.87 -30.94 -26.59
CA GLN A 66 60.14 -30.08 -25.43
C GLN A 66 59.80 -28.61 -25.71
N GLY A 67 60.13 -28.09 -26.89
CA GLY A 67 59.76 -26.72 -27.30
C GLY A 67 58.25 -26.50 -27.39
N GLN A 68 57.54 -27.44 -28.01
CA GLN A 68 56.08 -27.45 -28.10
C GLN A 68 55.42 -27.50 -26.72
N LEU A 69 55.99 -28.29 -25.80
CA LEU A 69 55.53 -28.37 -24.42
C LEU A 69 55.69 -27.05 -23.69
N ASN A 70 56.88 -26.44 -23.80
CA ASN A 70 57.17 -25.14 -23.19
C ASN A 70 56.24 -24.02 -23.71
N ALA A 71 55.80 -24.10 -24.97
CA ALA A 71 54.96 -23.09 -25.59
C ALA A 71 53.45 -23.21 -25.31
N LYS A 72 52.99 -24.30 -24.66
CA LYS A 72 51.55 -24.55 -24.48
C LYS A 72 50.84 -23.45 -23.69
N GLN A 73 51.46 -22.95 -22.61
CA GLN A 73 50.86 -21.87 -21.81
C GLN A 73 50.78 -20.56 -22.60
N THR A 74 51.87 -20.19 -23.29
CA THR A 74 51.96 -18.96 -24.08
C THR A 74 51.05 -18.94 -25.30
N SER A 75 50.53 -20.09 -25.72
CA SER A 75 49.63 -20.20 -26.87
C SER A 75 48.20 -19.69 -26.60
N HIS A 76 47.82 -19.44 -25.33
CA HIS A 76 46.48 -18.96 -25.00
C HIS A 76 46.54 -17.67 -24.16
N ASP A 77 46.16 -16.55 -24.76
CA ASP A 77 46.32 -15.21 -24.17
C ASP A 77 45.70 -15.09 -22.77
N ASN A 78 44.50 -15.65 -22.53
CA ASN A 78 43.89 -15.62 -21.19
C ASN A 78 44.67 -16.41 -20.14
N LEU A 79 45.29 -17.53 -20.50
CA LEU A 79 46.09 -18.33 -19.57
C LEU A 79 47.41 -17.61 -19.26
N THR A 80 48.03 -17.02 -20.27
CA THR A 80 49.19 -16.13 -20.11
C THR A 80 48.86 -14.97 -19.18
N ALA A 81 47.75 -14.26 -19.42
CA ALA A 81 47.31 -13.13 -18.61
C ALA A 81 46.97 -13.53 -17.16
N LEU A 82 46.29 -14.66 -16.95
CA LEU A 82 46.00 -15.19 -15.61
C LEU A 82 47.30 -15.55 -14.86
N SER A 83 48.25 -16.21 -15.53
CA SER A 83 49.54 -16.56 -14.94
C SER A 83 50.44 -15.36 -14.65
N GLY A 84 50.21 -14.22 -15.31
CA GLY A 84 50.93 -12.97 -15.09
C GLY A 84 50.39 -12.13 -13.93
N LEU A 85 49.27 -12.51 -13.31
CA LEU A 85 48.72 -11.77 -12.17
C LEU A 85 49.58 -11.99 -10.91
N ALA A 86 49.88 -10.89 -10.21
CA ALA A 86 50.53 -10.97 -8.90
C ALA A 86 49.54 -11.52 -7.86
N GLY A 87 49.66 -12.81 -7.53
CA GLY A 87 48.83 -13.44 -6.49
C GLY A 87 48.92 -12.69 -5.16
N ALA A 88 47.77 -12.32 -4.61
CA ALA A 88 47.66 -11.63 -3.33
C ALA A 88 46.35 -12.01 -2.62
N ALA A 89 46.33 -11.88 -1.29
CA ALA A 89 45.12 -12.09 -0.51
C ALA A 89 44.03 -11.08 -0.90
N ASP A 90 42.76 -11.48 -0.73
CA ASP A 90 41.59 -10.63 -0.97
C ASP A 90 41.51 -10.04 -2.38
N ARG A 91 41.99 -10.78 -3.39
CA ARG A 91 41.95 -10.39 -4.80
C ARG A 91 41.12 -11.34 -5.66
N LEU A 92 40.35 -10.79 -6.59
CA LEU A 92 39.59 -11.52 -7.60
C LEU A 92 40.11 -11.16 -9.00
N PRO A 93 40.62 -12.13 -9.78
CA PRO A 93 40.88 -11.95 -11.21
C PRO A 93 39.61 -11.62 -11.99
N TYR A 94 39.67 -10.63 -12.86
CA TYR A 94 38.59 -10.30 -13.79
C TYR A 94 39.16 -9.86 -15.15
N PHE A 95 38.41 -10.10 -16.21
CA PHE A 95 38.80 -9.68 -17.56
C PHE A 95 38.64 -8.18 -17.74
N THR A 96 39.65 -7.53 -18.28
CA THR A 96 39.62 -6.11 -18.68
C THR A 96 39.61 -5.94 -20.21
N GLY A 97 39.73 -7.04 -20.95
CA GLY A 97 39.74 -7.10 -22.42
C GLY A 97 40.08 -8.52 -22.91
N ALA A 98 40.12 -8.72 -24.22
CA ALA A 98 40.59 -9.98 -24.80
C ALA A 98 42.07 -10.20 -24.42
N GLY A 99 42.40 -11.36 -23.84
CA GLY A 99 43.78 -11.66 -23.42
C GLY A 99 44.31 -10.78 -22.28
N ALA A 100 43.44 -10.09 -21.52
CA ALA A 100 43.85 -9.19 -20.44
C ALA A 100 43.01 -9.43 -19.18
N LEU A 101 43.69 -9.64 -18.06
CA LEU A 101 43.09 -9.70 -16.73
C LEU A 101 43.71 -8.66 -15.80
N SER A 102 42.94 -8.25 -14.80
CA SER A 102 43.42 -7.48 -13.66
C SER A 102 42.84 -8.05 -12.37
N LEU A 103 43.35 -7.57 -11.23
CA LEU A 103 42.85 -7.96 -9.91
C LEU A 103 41.97 -6.85 -9.34
N ALA A 104 40.75 -7.21 -8.95
CA ALA A 104 39.89 -6.38 -8.11
C ALA A 104 40.08 -6.80 -6.64
N THR A 105 39.82 -5.88 -5.71
CA THR A 105 39.73 -6.23 -4.29
C THR A 105 38.41 -6.97 -4.03
N LEU A 106 38.48 -8.19 -3.50
CA LEU A 106 37.33 -8.94 -3.05
C LEU A 106 37.24 -8.82 -1.53
N THR A 107 36.34 -7.97 -1.04
CA THR A 107 36.21 -7.68 0.39
C THR A 107 35.77 -8.92 1.18
N GLY A 108 36.01 -8.92 2.50
CA GLY A 108 35.53 -9.98 3.38
C GLY A 108 34.00 -10.16 3.30
N LEU A 109 33.25 -9.04 3.28
CA LEU A 109 31.79 -9.09 3.15
C LEU A 109 31.34 -9.73 1.82
N ALA A 110 32.00 -9.40 0.71
CA ALA A 110 31.67 -10.01 -0.58
C ALA A 110 31.95 -11.51 -0.59
N ARG A 111 33.01 -11.98 0.09
CA ARG A 111 33.26 -13.41 0.23
C ARG A 111 32.22 -14.10 1.08
N ASN A 112 31.81 -13.50 2.20
CA ASN A 112 30.73 -14.05 3.03
C ASN A 112 29.45 -14.19 2.20
N LEU A 113 29.11 -13.18 1.39
CA LEU A 113 27.93 -13.22 0.53
C LEU A 113 28.03 -14.30 -0.57
N LEU A 114 29.22 -14.53 -1.13
CA LEU A 114 29.46 -15.54 -2.16
C LEU A 114 29.56 -16.97 -1.62
N ASP A 115 29.82 -17.13 -0.32
CA ASP A 115 29.87 -18.43 0.38
C ASP A 115 28.45 -18.95 0.73
N ASP A 116 27.48 -18.03 0.83
CA ASP A 116 26.10 -18.35 1.15
C ASP A 116 25.44 -19.24 0.07
N THR A 117 24.79 -20.33 0.51
CA THR A 117 24.19 -21.34 -0.40
C THR A 117 22.73 -21.08 -0.72
N THR A 118 22.06 -20.23 0.07
CA THR A 118 20.63 -19.94 -0.07
C THR A 118 20.36 -18.43 -0.12
N GLN A 119 19.21 -18.06 -0.69
CA GLN A 119 18.73 -16.68 -0.67
C GLN A 119 18.58 -16.12 0.76
N SER A 120 18.19 -16.97 1.72
CA SER A 120 17.98 -16.55 3.11
C SER A 120 19.29 -16.17 3.79
N GLU A 121 20.36 -16.94 3.54
CA GLU A 121 21.70 -16.66 4.04
C GLU A 121 22.24 -15.36 3.43
N MET A 122 22.13 -15.20 2.11
CA MET A 122 22.53 -13.96 1.42
C MET A 122 21.80 -12.71 1.96
N GLN A 123 20.49 -12.84 2.23
CA GLN A 123 19.70 -11.75 2.83
C GLN A 123 20.20 -11.42 4.25
N SER A 124 20.55 -12.43 5.04
CA SER A 124 21.14 -12.24 6.37
C SER A 124 22.49 -11.52 6.29
N THR A 125 23.36 -11.91 5.36
CA THR A 125 24.66 -11.26 5.13
C THR A 125 24.52 -9.79 4.73
N LEU A 126 23.49 -9.46 3.94
CA LEU A 126 23.15 -8.07 3.58
C LEU A 126 22.42 -7.30 4.69
N GLY A 127 22.07 -7.94 5.81
CA GLY A 127 21.30 -7.33 6.90
C GLY A 127 19.81 -7.10 6.55
N LEU A 128 19.29 -7.79 5.53
CA LEU A 128 17.91 -7.64 5.08
C LEU A 128 16.97 -8.51 5.92
N VAL A 129 16.47 -7.97 7.02
CA VAL A 129 15.48 -8.65 7.87
C VAL A 129 14.08 -8.27 7.42
N LYS A 130 13.30 -9.24 6.92
CA LYS A 130 11.87 -9.02 6.60
C LYS A 130 11.05 -8.89 7.87
N GLN A 131 9.93 -8.18 7.78
CA GLN A 131 8.97 -8.13 8.87
C GLN A 131 8.44 -9.53 9.25
N THR A 132 8.17 -9.74 10.53
CA THR A 132 7.63 -11.00 11.06
C THR A 132 6.11 -11.07 11.05
N SER A 133 5.42 -9.93 10.92
CA SER A 133 3.97 -9.84 10.79
C SER A 133 3.57 -8.59 9.99
N ALA A 134 2.30 -8.51 9.58
CA ALA A 134 1.75 -7.34 8.86
C ALA A 134 1.73 -6.05 9.71
N THR A 135 1.99 -6.15 11.01
CA THR A 135 1.93 -5.05 11.97
C THR A 135 3.27 -4.78 12.66
N ASP A 136 4.34 -5.42 12.17
CA ASP A 136 5.68 -5.33 12.74
C ASP A 136 6.31 -3.94 12.52
N ALA A 137 6.33 -3.13 13.57
CA ALA A 137 6.89 -1.78 13.56
C ALA A 137 8.39 -1.71 13.86
N THR A 138 9.14 -2.82 13.81
CA THR A 138 10.58 -2.83 14.11
C THR A 138 11.35 -2.03 13.05
N ALA A 139 12.08 -1.01 13.51
CA ALA A 139 12.90 -0.16 12.64
C ALA A 139 13.96 -0.98 11.88
N GLY A 140 14.18 -0.62 10.61
CA GLY A 140 15.20 -1.25 9.75
C GLY A 140 14.75 -2.54 9.06
N ARG A 141 13.52 -3.03 9.31
CA ARG A 141 13.00 -4.22 8.60
C ARG A 141 12.43 -3.88 7.23
N VAL A 142 12.55 -4.83 6.31
CA VAL A 142 12.00 -4.77 4.95
C VAL A 142 10.48 -4.99 5.01
N LEU A 143 9.73 -4.04 4.47
CA LEU A 143 8.26 -4.09 4.39
C LEU A 143 7.80 -5.28 3.54
N THR A 144 6.90 -6.10 4.06
CA THR A 144 6.26 -7.19 3.29
C THR A 144 4.96 -6.70 2.64
N VAL A 145 4.55 -7.36 1.55
CA VAL A 145 3.26 -7.04 0.89
C VAL A 145 2.12 -7.27 1.89
N GLY A 146 1.27 -6.27 2.07
CA GLY A 146 0.16 -6.27 3.03
C GLY A 146 0.47 -5.68 4.40
N ALA A 147 1.75 -5.42 4.69
CA ALA A 147 2.10 -4.78 5.95
C ALA A 147 1.52 -3.36 6.03
N PHE A 148 0.94 -3.04 7.19
CA PHE A 148 0.21 -1.79 7.45
C PHE A 148 -0.87 -1.46 6.41
N GLY A 149 -1.40 -2.47 5.72
CA GLY A 149 -2.40 -2.34 4.66
C GLY A 149 -1.88 -1.91 3.30
N LEU A 150 -0.56 -1.91 3.09
CA LEU A 150 0.06 -1.45 1.85
C LEU A 150 0.28 -2.61 0.87
N GLY A 151 -0.01 -2.39 -0.41
CA GLY A 151 0.35 -3.32 -1.49
C GLY A 151 -0.51 -4.59 -1.63
N VAL A 152 -1.53 -4.80 -0.77
CA VAL A 152 -2.51 -5.89 -0.95
C VAL A 152 -3.56 -5.54 -1.99
N SER A 153 -3.78 -6.45 -2.95
CA SER A 153 -4.95 -6.42 -3.83
C SER A 153 -6.16 -6.91 -3.04
N PHE A 154 -6.89 -5.98 -2.42
CA PHE A 154 -8.22 -6.13 -1.81
C PHE A 154 -8.59 -7.50 -1.20
N VAL A 155 -7.71 -8.23 -0.50
CA VAL A 155 -8.10 -9.40 0.31
C VAL A 155 -7.07 -9.63 1.43
N ALA A 156 -7.26 -8.92 2.52
CA ALA A 156 -7.10 -9.46 3.86
C ALA A 156 -8.19 -8.77 4.67
N SER A 157 -9.40 -9.33 4.62
CA SER A 157 -10.47 -8.86 5.48
C SER A 157 -10.05 -9.11 6.91
N ASP A 158 -9.77 -8.05 7.64
CA ASP A 158 -9.67 -8.19 9.08
C ASP A 158 -11.06 -8.51 9.61
N SER A 159 -11.17 -9.63 10.32
CA SER A 159 -12.39 -10.09 10.94
C SER A 159 -12.58 -9.52 12.34
N ASP A 160 -11.70 -8.61 12.80
CA ASP A 160 -11.84 -8.00 14.12
C ASP A 160 -13.18 -7.26 14.23
N ALA A 161 -13.99 -7.73 15.18
CA ALA A 161 -15.31 -7.20 15.46
C ALA A 161 -15.27 -6.01 16.44
N ASN A 162 -14.10 -5.43 16.72
CA ASN A 162 -13.96 -4.27 17.60
C ASN A 162 -13.05 -3.20 16.95
N ALA A 163 -13.62 -2.05 16.60
CA ALA A 163 -12.82 -0.96 16.03
C ALA A 163 -11.72 -0.44 16.98
N GLY A 164 -11.86 -0.65 18.29
CA GLY A 164 -10.88 -0.26 19.30
C GLY A 164 -9.56 -1.05 19.25
N SER A 165 -9.55 -2.23 18.61
CA SER A 165 -8.35 -3.07 18.49
C SER A 165 -7.34 -2.54 17.47
N TYR A 166 -7.77 -1.67 16.55
CA TYR A 166 -6.90 -1.05 15.54
C TYR A 166 -6.02 0.04 16.14
N ILE A 167 -5.02 -0.37 16.91
CA ILE A 167 -4.07 0.52 17.60
C ILE A 167 -2.75 0.71 16.86
N ILE A 168 -2.54 -0.05 15.79
CA ILE A 168 -1.30 -0.02 14.99
C ILE A 168 -1.52 0.90 13.78
N PRO A 169 -0.68 1.93 13.60
CA PRO A 169 -0.81 2.84 12.46
C PRO A 169 -0.77 2.10 11.12
N GLY A 170 -1.64 2.49 10.20
CA GLY A 170 -1.79 1.82 8.90
C GLY A 170 -3.20 1.90 8.36
N ALA A 171 -3.38 1.38 7.15
CA ALA A 171 -4.69 1.21 6.52
C ALA A 171 -5.21 -0.20 6.79
N HIS A 172 -6.47 -0.30 7.20
CA HIS A 172 -7.12 -1.57 7.53
C HIS A 172 -8.44 -1.65 6.79
N PHE A 173 -8.74 -2.83 6.22
CA PHE A 173 -9.98 -3.06 5.48
C PHE A 173 -10.84 -4.07 6.23
N LEU A 174 -12.05 -3.64 6.60
CA LEU A 174 -13.01 -4.51 7.25
C LEU A 174 -14.07 -4.97 6.25
N SER A 175 -14.34 -6.28 6.24
CA SER A 175 -15.40 -6.88 5.42
C SER A 175 -16.62 -7.33 6.24
N THR A 176 -16.47 -7.37 7.57
CA THR A 176 -17.44 -7.90 8.53
C THR A 176 -18.64 -6.98 8.69
N THR A 177 -19.83 -7.57 8.87
CA THR A 177 -21.04 -6.86 9.26
C THR A 177 -21.24 -7.04 10.77
N GLY A 178 -21.43 -5.94 11.51
CA GLY A 178 -21.55 -5.96 12.98
C GLY A 178 -20.21 -5.76 13.70
N GLY A 179 -20.28 -5.60 15.02
CA GLY A 179 -19.13 -5.35 15.89
C GLY A 179 -19.37 -4.23 16.92
N THR A 180 -18.40 -4.03 17.79
CA THR A 180 -18.42 -3.02 18.86
C THR A 180 -17.49 -1.86 18.53
N ASN A 181 -17.76 -0.70 19.15
CA ASN A 181 -16.96 0.52 18.99
C ASN A 181 -16.81 1.05 17.55
N PHE A 182 -17.62 0.61 16.60
CA PHE A 182 -17.72 1.19 15.26
C PHE A 182 -18.56 2.48 15.29
N PRO A 183 -18.40 3.39 14.30
CA PRO A 183 -19.31 4.52 14.16
C PRO A 183 -20.75 4.03 13.94
N PRO A 184 -21.76 4.88 14.20
CA PRO A 184 -23.18 4.51 14.09
C PRO A 184 -23.61 4.37 12.63
N VAL A 185 -23.14 3.33 11.94
CA VAL A 185 -23.40 3.05 10.54
C VAL A 185 -24.08 1.70 10.38
N GLY A 186 -24.98 1.59 9.40
CA GLY A 186 -25.71 0.33 9.12
C GLY A 186 -24.86 -0.76 8.47
N SER A 187 -23.62 -0.46 8.03
CA SER A 187 -22.67 -1.42 7.47
C SER A 187 -21.24 -1.05 7.84
N ASN A 188 -20.49 -2.01 8.39
CA ASN A 188 -19.11 -1.82 8.84
C ASN A 188 -18.06 -2.11 7.76
N ARG A 189 -18.48 -2.25 6.49
CA ARG A 189 -17.56 -2.40 5.36
C ARG A 189 -16.89 -1.07 5.05
N CYS A 190 -15.62 -0.96 5.41
CA CYS A 190 -14.94 0.33 5.45
C CYS A 190 -13.44 0.22 5.25
N LEU A 191 -12.86 1.40 4.99
CA LEU A 191 -11.45 1.66 5.20
C LEU A 191 -11.30 2.32 6.59
N VAL A 192 -10.46 1.73 7.44
CA VAL A 192 -10.02 2.34 8.70
C VAL A 192 -8.57 2.75 8.54
N HIS A 193 -8.30 4.04 8.63
CA HIS A 193 -6.95 4.56 8.69
C HIS A 193 -6.62 4.91 10.15
N VAL A 194 -5.58 4.30 10.68
CA VAL A 194 -5.03 4.61 12.00
C VAL A 194 -3.75 5.42 11.82
N VAL A 195 -3.68 6.58 12.45
CA VAL A 195 -2.46 7.39 12.52
C VAL A 195 -2.08 7.53 13.99
N GLY A 196 -0.84 7.19 14.33
CA GLY A 196 -0.32 7.31 15.70
C GLY A 196 0.74 8.41 15.82
N ASN A 197 0.91 8.92 17.03
CA ASN A 197 2.01 9.80 17.40
C ASN A 197 2.93 9.10 18.44
N THR A 198 4.17 9.57 18.56
CA THR A 198 5.19 9.08 19.50
C THR A 198 4.72 9.09 20.97
N GLY A 199 3.76 9.95 21.33
CA GLY A 199 3.15 10.00 22.66
C GLY A 199 2.04 8.97 22.92
N GLY A 200 1.82 8.00 22.03
CA GLY A 200 0.80 6.95 22.21
C GLY A 200 -0.63 7.36 21.86
N GLY A 201 -0.84 8.62 21.47
CA GLY A 201 -2.12 9.10 20.94
C GLY A 201 -2.37 8.57 19.52
N LEU A 202 -3.62 8.22 19.22
CA LEU A 202 -4.03 7.70 17.92
C LEU A 202 -5.21 8.51 17.36
N ARG A 203 -5.30 8.59 16.04
CA ARG A 203 -6.51 9.02 15.34
C ARG A 203 -6.98 7.90 14.44
N GLN A 204 -8.26 7.59 14.50
CA GLN A 204 -8.92 6.70 13.55
C GLN A 204 -9.81 7.51 12.63
N VAL A 205 -9.68 7.24 11.32
CA VAL A 205 -10.57 7.73 10.29
C VAL A 205 -11.25 6.54 9.65
N PHE A 206 -12.56 6.49 9.74
CA PHE A 206 -13.40 5.42 9.21
C PHE A 206 -14.15 5.96 7.99
N THR A 207 -14.01 5.32 6.84
CA THR A 207 -14.73 5.68 5.61
C THR A 207 -15.62 4.52 5.18
N VAL A 208 -16.94 4.75 5.18
CA VAL A 208 -17.93 3.76 4.76
C VAL A 208 -17.81 3.53 3.25
N ARG A 209 -17.67 2.27 2.83
CA ARG A 209 -17.51 1.92 1.41
C ARG A 209 -18.75 2.25 0.56
N SER A 210 -19.95 2.05 1.10
CA SER A 210 -21.20 2.12 0.33
C SER A 210 -21.64 3.53 0.00
N ASN A 211 -21.42 4.49 0.89
CA ASN A 211 -21.90 5.87 0.74
C ASN A 211 -20.81 6.94 0.91
N GLY A 212 -19.60 6.56 1.30
CA GLY A 212 -18.48 7.49 1.49
C GLY A 212 -18.54 8.32 2.78
N ASP A 213 -19.52 8.07 3.66
CA ASP A 213 -19.58 8.76 4.95
C ASP A 213 -18.27 8.52 5.72
N THR A 214 -17.69 9.61 6.21
CA THR A 214 -16.43 9.56 6.94
C THR A 214 -16.65 9.95 8.40
N TYR A 215 -16.04 9.21 9.31
CA TYR A 215 -16.07 9.45 10.73
C TYR A 215 -14.66 9.52 11.28
N ASP A 216 -14.45 10.34 12.32
CA ASP A 216 -13.19 10.38 13.04
C ASP A 216 -13.38 10.21 14.54
N ARG A 217 -12.35 9.67 15.18
CA ARG A 217 -12.21 9.67 16.63
C ARG A 217 -10.75 9.69 17.03
N VAL A 218 -10.49 10.03 18.28
CA VAL A 218 -9.14 10.14 18.83
C VAL A 218 -9.01 9.24 20.06
N TYR A 219 -7.85 8.61 20.20
CA TYR A 219 -7.39 7.95 21.42
C TYR A 219 -6.33 8.84 22.06
N ASP A 220 -6.54 9.24 23.30
CA ASP A 220 -5.65 10.15 24.03
C ASP A 220 -4.52 9.44 24.80
N SER A 221 -4.22 8.19 24.44
CA SER A 221 -3.38 7.20 25.15
C SER A 221 -4.07 6.48 26.32
N THR A 222 -5.23 6.95 26.78
CA THR A 222 -5.98 6.37 27.91
C THR A 222 -7.41 5.95 27.56
N SER A 223 -8.07 6.71 26.69
CA SER A 223 -9.48 6.53 26.36
C SER A 223 -9.78 6.92 24.91
N TRP A 224 -10.81 6.28 24.35
CA TRP A 224 -11.33 6.63 23.03
C TRP A 224 -12.42 7.69 23.16
N SER A 225 -12.35 8.74 22.35
CA SER A 225 -13.46 9.67 22.16
C SER A 225 -14.64 8.98 21.47
N THR A 226 -15.82 9.59 21.57
CA THR A 226 -16.94 9.23 20.69
C THR A 226 -16.58 9.46 19.22
N TRP A 227 -17.21 8.70 18.33
CA TRP A 227 -17.12 8.95 16.89
C TRP A 227 -17.81 10.25 16.51
N ARG A 228 -17.21 10.98 15.57
CA ARG A 228 -17.76 12.22 15.01
C ARG A 228 -17.89 12.05 13.52
N LYS A 229 -19.06 12.37 12.96
CA LYS A 229 -19.27 12.38 11.51
C LYS A 229 -18.62 13.63 10.91
N LEU A 230 -17.89 13.46 9.80
CA LEU A 230 -17.36 14.54 9.00
C LEU A 230 -18.40 14.97 7.96
N TYR A 231 -18.79 16.24 8.00
CA TYR A 231 -19.65 16.84 7.00
C TYR A 231 -18.82 17.31 5.80
N THR A 232 -19.22 16.87 4.61
CA THR A 232 -18.64 17.25 3.32
C THR A 232 -19.65 18.08 2.51
N GLN A 233 -19.19 18.72 1.43
CA GLN A 233 -20.04 19.49 0.51
C GLN A 233 -21.30 18.72 0.07
N GLY A 234 -21.20 17.40 -0.12
CA GLY A 234 -22.32 16.55 -0.54
C GLY A 234 -23.30 16.16 0.58
N THR A 235 -23.00 16.45 1.84
CA THR A 235 -23.80 16.03 3.01
C THR A 235 -24.47 17.19 3.75
N ILE A 236 -24.20 18.43 3.34
CA ILE A 236 -24.76 19.63 3.98
C ILE A 236 -26.28 19.67 3.83
N LEU A 237 -26.79 19.30 2.64
CA LEU A 237 -28.20 19.29 2.31
C LEU A 237 -28.74 17.85 2.30
N GLY A 238 -29.87 17.62 2.96
CA GLY A 238 -30.52 16.32 3.02
C GLY A 238 -31.48 16.21 4.20
N THR A 239 -31.94 15.01 4.52
CA THR A 239 -32.78 14.78 5.71
C THR A 239 -31.99 15.10 6.97
N VAL A 240 -32.52 16.02 7.78
CA VAL A 240 -31.98 16.37 9.08
C VAL A 240 -32.58 15.43 10.11
N SER A 241 -31.71 14.84 10.94
CA SER A 241 -32.09 13.91 12.00
C SER A 241 -31.11 14.00 13.16
N GLN A 242 -31.56 13.58 14.34
CA GLN A 242 -30.76 13.57 15.57
C GLN A 242 -31.06 12.34 16.41
N SER A 243 -30.16 12.03 17.32
CA SER A 243 -30.40 11.11 18.43
C SER A 243 -29.77 11.68 19.69
N GLY A 244 -30.55 11.83 20.78
CA GLY A 244 -30.06 12.37 22.05
C GLY A 244 -29.46 13.78 21.95
N GLY A 245 -29.99 14.63 21.06
CA GLY A 245 -29.48 15.98 20.81
C GLY A 245 -28.28 16.06 19.86
N ILE A 246 -27.75 14.93 19.39
CA ILE A 246 -26.60 14.86 18.47
C ILE A 246 -27.11 14.72 17.03
N PRO A 247 -26.72 15.60 16.10
CA PRO A 247 -27.04 15.45 14.68
C PRO A 247 -26.52 14.13 14.10
N THR A 248 -27.40 13.38 13.45
CA THR A 248 -27.08 12.12 12.75
C THR A 248 -27.31 12.21 11.24
N GLY A 249 -28.10 13.20 10.79
CA GLY A 249 -28.42 13.48 9.38
C GLY A 249 -27.64 14.66 8.80
N ALA A 250 -28.20 15.29 7.77
CA ALA A 250 -27.67 16.49 7.14
C ALA A 250 -27.74 17.72 8.07
N ILE A 251 -27.14 18.85 7.65
CA ILE A 251 -27.17 20.12 8.41
C ILE A 251 -28.46 20.89 8.13
N ILE A 252 -28.90 20.90 6.87
CA ILE A 252 -30.08 21.65 6.42
C ILE A 252 -30.97 20.74 5.58
N GLU A 253 -32.25 20.71 5.90
CA GLU A 253 -33.29 20.07 5.10
C GLU A 253 -34.23 21.15 4.57
N ARG A 254 -34.65 21.02 3.32
CA ARG A 254 -35.73 21.83 2.75
C ARG A 254 -36.81 20.91 2.20
N GLY A 255 -38.06 21.26 2.43
CA GLY A 255 -39.18 20.55 1.84
C GLY A 255 -40.37 21.47 1.60
N SER A 256 -41.30 21.00 0.78
CA SER A 256 -42.56 21.68 0.51
C SER A 256 -43.67 20.66 0.30
N ASN A 257 -44.89 21.06 0.60
CA ASN A 257 -46.12 20.35 0.28
C ASN A 257 -47.24 21.36 0.03
N ALA A 258 -48.49 20.90 -0.12
CA ALA A 258 -49.63 21.77 -0.37
C ALA A 258 -49.84 22.85 0.71
N ASN A 259 -49.35 22.61 1.94
CA ASN A 259 -49.53 23.51 3.08
C ASN A 259 -48.45 24.60 3.18
N GLY A 260 -47.35 24.48 2.41
CA GLY A 260 -46.27 25.46 2.40
C GLY A 260 -44.88 24.86 2.23
N GLU A 261 -43.87 25.61 2.67
CA GLU A 261 -42.45 25.21 2.64
C GLU A 261 -41.82 25.27 4.03
N TYR A 262 -40.77 24.47 4.24
CA TYR A 262 -40.01 24.50 5.49
C TYR A 262 -38.51 24.39 5.28
N VAL A 263 -37.77 24.88 6.28
CA VAL A 263 -36.34 24.64 6.47
C VAL A 263 -36.15 24.03 7.85
N ARG A 264 -35.45 22.91 7.91
CA ARG A 264 -35.04 22.27 9.17
C ARG A 264 -33.53 22.40 9.31
N PHE A 265 -33.07 22.70 10.52
CA PHE A 265 -31.67 22.84 10.86
C PHE A 265 -31.26 21.79 11.90
N ALA A 266 -30.02 21.30 11.78
CA ALA A 266 -29.47 20.28 12.67
C ALA A 266 -29.37 20.72 14.14
N ASP A 267 -29.43 22.02 14.43
CA ASP A 267 -29.44 22.56 15.80
C ASP A 267 -30.81 22.38 16.51
N GLY A 268 -31.82 21.88 15.80
CA GLY A 268 -33.19 21.73 16.27
C GLY A 268 -34.15 22.81 15.82
N THR A 269 -33.68 23.85 15.15
CA THR A 269 -34.54 24.92 14.62
C THR A 269 -35.33 24.41 13.40
N GLN A 270 -36.62 24.70 13.36
CA GLN A 270 -37.46 24.50 12.18
C GLN A 270 -38.20 25.79 11.87
N GLU A 271 -38.20 26.17 10.60
CA GLU A 271 -38.94 27.30 10.07
C GLU A 271 -39.91 26.81 9.02
N CYS A 272 -41.17 27.18 9.16
CA CYS A 272 -42.25 26.84 8.25
C CYS A 272 -42.84 28.14 7.72
N ILE A 273 -42.95 28.26 6.40
CA ILE A 273 -43.80 29.26 5.75
C ILE A 273 -45.06 28.53 5.32
N CYS A 274 -46.14 28.69 6.10
CA CYS A 274 -47.42 28.08 5.80
C CYS A 274 -48.38 29.08 5.15
N LYS A 275 -49.29 28.52 4.36
CA LYS A 275 -50.42 29.24 3.78
C LYS A 275 -51.62 29.03 4.67
N ALA A 276 -52.35 30.10 4.96
CA ALA A 276 -53.64 30.00 5.62
C ALA A 276 -54.69 30.79 4.85
N THR A 277 -55.89 30.25 4.84
CA THR A 277 -57.01 30.82 4.10
C THR A 277 -57.99 31.41 5.09
N ILE A 278 -58.31 32.69 4.89
CA ILE A 278 -59.31 33.41 5.66
C ILE A 278 -60.57 33.52 4.83
N ASP A 279 -61.69 33.04 5.34
CA ASP A 279 -63.02 33.22 4.77
C ASP A 279 -63.72 34.39 5.49
N PHE A 280 -64.07 35.43 4.73
CA PHE A 280 -64.74 36.62 5.25
C PHE A 280 -66.28 36.55 5.14
N SER A 281 -66.84 35.45 4.63
CA SER A 281 -68.27 35.33 4.27
C SER A 281 -69.21 35.40 5.48
N ASN A 282 -68.74 35.03 6.66
CA ASN A 282 -69.47 35.10 7.93
C ASN A 282 -68.53 35.47 9.09
N PHE A 283 -67.63 36.42 8.82
CA PHE A 283 -66.57 36.83 9.73
C PHE A 283 -67.11 37.41 11.05
N THR A 284 -68.22 38.16 11.00
CA THR A 284 -68.87 38.75 12.17
C THR A 284 -69.59 37.71 13.03
N GLY A 285 -70.10 36.63 12.43
CA GLY A 285 -70.79 35.54 13.12
C GLY A 285 -69.89 34.45 13.70
N GLN A 286 -68.61 34.40 13.31
CA GLN A 286 -67.64 33.39 13.77
C GLN A 286 -66.91 33.75 15.08
N LEU A 287 -67.30 34.84 15.75
CA LEU A 287 -66.67 35.31 16.99
C LEU A 287 -67.43 34.83 18.22
N THR A 288 -66.90 33.84 18.92
CA THR A 288 -67.53 33.31 20.15
C THR A 288 -67.14 34.09 21.42
N THR A 289 -66.11 34.94 21.40
CA THR A 289 -65.63 35.71 22.58
C THR A 289 -64.81 36.97 22.24
N GLY A 290 -64.92 37.52 21.02
CA GLY A 290 -64.08 38.64 20.56
C GLY A 290 -62.69 38.21 20.04
N VAL A 291 -62.50 36.90 19.93
CA VAL A 291 -61.28 36.25 19.43
C VAL A 291 -61.66 35.33 18.28
N TRP A 292 -60.91 35.41 17.18
CA TRP A 292 -61.07 34.53 16.02
C TRP A 292 -59.83 33.66 15.86
N ASP A 293 -60.03 32.34 15.85
CA ASP A 293 -58.98 31.32 15.84
C ASP A 293 -58.89 30.66 14.47
N LEU A 294 -57.73 30.75 13.84
CA LEU A 294 -57.44 30.06 12.59
C LEU A 294 -56.34 29.00 12.82
N THR A 295 -56.64 27.75 12.50
CA THR A 295 -55.65 26.66 12.51
C THR A 295 -54.67 26.83 11.35
N LEU A 296 -53.37 26.85 11.64
CA LEU A 296 -52.34 26.83 10.60
C LEU A 296 -51.92 25.39 10.34
N ASN A 297 -52.07 24.96 9.09
CA ASN A 297 -51.54 23.68 8.64
C ASN A 297 -50.06 23.89 8.27
N THR A 298 -49.14 23.47 9.14
CA THR A 298 -47.71 23.59 8.83
C THR A 298 -47.27 22.47 7.89
N PRO A 299 -46.33 22.75 6.97
CA PRO A 299 -45.80 21.73 6.05
C PRO A 299 -44.93 20.67 6.75
N ALA A 300 -44.44 20.95 7.97
CA ALA A 300 -43.73 20.01 8.84
C ALA A 300 -44.17 20.16 10.30
N THR A 301 -44.09 19.06 11.06
CA THR A 301 -44.48 18.98 12.47
C THR A 301 -43.41 19.55 13.39
N PHE A 302 -43.81 20.26 14.46
CA PHE A 302 -42.94 20.74 15.53
C PHE A 302 -42.93 19.78 16.72
N SER A 303 -41.85 19.75 17.52
CA SER A 303 -41.79 18.96 18.75
C SER A 303 -42.69 19.54 19.84
N SER A 304 -43.29 18.66 20.66
CA SER A 304 -44.12 19.07 21.77
C SER A 304 -43.29 19.78 22.85
N GLY A 305 -43.71 20.99 23.25
CA GLY A 305 -43.07 21.76 24.32
C GLY A 305 -42.01 22.78 23.87
N GLY A 306 -41.71 22.91 22.57
CA GLY A 306 -40.87 23.98 22.05
C GLY A 306 -41.59 25.35 22.09
N LEU A 307 -40.88 26.40 22.49
CA LEU A 307 -41.35 27.78 22.28
C LEU A 307 -41.45 28.03 20.77
N ILE A 308 -42.66 28.13 20.25
CA ILE A 308 -42.91 28.49 18.86
C ILE A 308 -43.13 30.00 18.79
N ALA A 309 -42.35 30.68 17.96
CA ALA A 309 -42.50 32.11 17.68
C ALA A 309 -42.78 32.30 16.18
N GLY A 310 -43.63 33.27 15.82
CA GLY A 310 -43.99 33.47 14.42
C GLY A 310 -44.25 34.93 14.08
N SER A 311 -44.17 35.24 12.79
CA SER A 311 -44.50 36.54 12.21
C SER A 311 -45.46 36.37 11.04
N VAL A 312 -46.44 37.25 10.93
CA VAL A 312 -47.49 37.21 9.90
C VAL A 312 -47.18 38.20 8.78
N SER A 313 -47.38 37.82 7.53
CA SER A 313 -47.28 38.71 6.36
C SER A 313 -48.38 38.40 5.34
N MET A 314 -48.95 39.42 4.68
CA MET A 314 -49.94 39.23 3.62
C MET A 314 -49.34 39.52 2.25
N LEU A 315 -49.74 38.74 1.24
CA LEU A 315 -49.30 38.92 -0.14
C LEU A 315 -50.08 40.02 -0.91
N GLN A 316 -51.21 40.50 -0.41
CA GLN A 316 -52.02 41.56 -1.05
C GLN A 316 -52.68 42.48 -0.01
N SER A 317 -52.53 43.80 -0.18
CA SER A 317 -52.77 44.83 0.84
C SER A 317 -54.05 45.67 0.65
N THR A 318 -55.10 45.15 0.02
CA THR A 318 -56.32 45.94 -0.27
C THR A 318 -57.56 45.31 0.36
N TYR A 319 -57.83 45.63 1.63
CA TYR A 319 -59.13 45.31 2.28
C TYR A 319 -59.56 46.32 3.35
N SER A 320 -58.63 46.94 4.07
CA SER A 320 -58.98 48.02 5.02
C SER A 320 -59.12 49.35 4.29
N LEU A 321 -60.11 50.16 4.71
CA LEU A 321 -60.23 51.59 4.36
C LEU A 321 -58.93 52.37 4.70
N ASN A 322 -58.08 51.80 5.57
CA ASN A 322 -56.70 52.19 5.83
C ASN A 322 -55.78 50.98 5.60
N ALA A 323 -55.12 50.88 4.45
CA ALA A 323 -54.17 49.79 4.16
C ALA A 323 -53.21 49.57 5.36
N ASN A 324 -53.12 48.33 5.86
CA ASN A 324 -52.26 47.84 6.96
C ASN A 324 -52.85 47.71 8.39
N GLN A 325 -54.09 48.15 8.69
CA GLN A 325 -54.65 47.95 10.05
C GLN A 325 -55.00 46.47 10.37
N PHE A 326 -55.38 45.68 9.35
CA PHE A 326 -55.78 44.28 9.54
C PHE A 326 -54.64 43.40 10.10
N LEU A 327 -53.43 43.54 9.55
CA LEU A 327 -52.24 42.78 9.98
C LEU A 327 -51.71 43.20 11.35
N ALA A 328 -51.87 44.48 11.70
CA ALA A 328 -51.35 45.06 12.95
C ALA A 328 -52.00 44.47 14.22
N ARG A 329 -53.13 43.77 14.07
CA ARG A 329 -53.93 43.21 15.19
C ARG A 329 -54.04 41.69 15.17
N MET A 330 -53.19 41.03 14.38
CA MET A 330 -53.09 39.56 14.36
C MET A 330 -51.90 39.11 15.20
N GLN A 331 -52.11 38.09 16.02
CA GLN A 331 -51.06 37.47 16.82
C GLN A 331 -50.99 35.98 16.51
N VAL A 332 -49.79 35.47 16.29
CA VAL A 332 -49.56 34.01 16.29
C VAL A 332 -49.44 33.59 17.74
N ASN A 333 -50.31 32.69 18.20
CA ASN A 333 -50.19 32.10 19.52
C ASN A 333 -50.20 30.58 19.37
N VAL A 334 -49.46 29.90 20.22
CA VAL A 334 -49.31 28.47 20.16
C VAL A 334 -49.78 27.94 21.48
N SER A 335 -50.94 27.27 21.48
CA SER A 335 -51.34 26.46 22.62
C SER A 335 -50.35 25.30 22.72
N GLY A 336 -49.69 25.16 23.88
CA GLY A 336 -48.69 24.13 24.09
C GLY A 336 -49.21 22.76 23.66
N THR A 337 -48.41 22.06 22.84
CA THR A 337 -48.69 20.77 22.17
C THR A 337 -49.58 20.78 20.91
N GLY A 338 -50.20 21.91 20.54
CA GLY A 338 -51.02 22.05 19.33
C GLY A 338 -50.29 22.64 18.12
N ALA A 339 -50.88 22.48 16.93
CA ALA A 339 -50.49 23.24 15.74
C ALA A 339 -50.59 24.76 16.03
N PRO A 340 -49.70 25.60 15.49
CA PRO A 340 -49.77 27.03 15.72
C PRO A 340 -51.12 27.58 15.26
N THR A 341 -51.73 28.44 16.07
CA THR A 341 -53.00 29.08 15.74
C THR A 341 -52.80 30.58 15.58
N LEU A 342 -53.57 31.15 14.67
CA LEU A 342 -53.55 32.57 14.40
C LEU A 342 -54.79 33.20 15.04
N TYR A 343 -54.56 34.16 15.92
CA TYR A 343 -55.58 34.87 16.67
C TYR A 343 -55.75 36.29 16.13
N ARG A 344 -56.99 36.76 16.07
CA ARG A 344 -57.33 38.19 15.92
C ARG A 344 -57.91 38.75 17.22
N ILE A 345 -57.50 39.96 17.60
CA ILE A 345 -57.81 40.57 18.91
C ILE A 345 -59.06 41.50 18.86
N ASP A 346 -59.45 42.04 17.70
CA ASP A 346 -60.71 42.80 17.54
C ASP A 346 -61.21 42.81 16.07
N ASN A 347 -62.51 43.04 15.83
CA ASN A 347 -63.10 43.06 14.47
C ASN A 347 -63.94 44.33 14.20
N THR A 348 -63.82 45.36 15.03
CA THR A 348 -64.69 46.55 15.01
C THR A 348 -64.61 47.36 13.71
N ASP A 349 -63.62 47.08 12.86
CA ASP A 349 -63.39 47.70 11.55
C ASP A 349 -63.68 46.79 10.35
N MET A 350 -64.24 45.59 10.56
CA MET A 350 -64.49 44.58 9.52
C MET A 350 -65.99 44.36 9.25
N ILE A 351 -66.31 44.03 8.00
CA ILE A 351 -67.66 43.64 7.57
C ILE A 351 -67.62 42.28 6.86
N ASP A 352 -68.72 41.53 6.92
CA ASP A 352 -68.87 40.27 6.17
C ASP A 352 -68.84 40.55 4.67
N ARG A 353 -68.06 39.73 3.95
CA ARG A 353 -67.99 39.74 2.49
C ARG A 353 -67.74 38.33 1.98
N ALA A 354 -68.44 37.94 0.91
CA ALA A 354 -68.27 36.65 0.26
C ALA A 354 -66.91 36.55 -0.47
N GLU A 355 -65.83 36.57 0.30
CA GLU A 355 -64.46 36.65 -0.18
C GLU A 355 -63.54 35.76 0.66
N THR A 356 -62.56 35.17 -0.01
CA THR A 356 -61.52 34.35 0.60
C THR A 356 -60.15 34.95 0.29
N ARG A 357 -59.23 34.94 1.24
CA ARG A 357 -57.85 35.44 1.05
C ARG A 357 -56.81 34.48 1.61
N GLU A 358 -55.69 34.36 0.89
CA GLU A 358 -54.51 33.63 1.34
C GLU A 358 -53.56 34.59 2.08
N ILE A 359 -53.07 34.15 3.25
CA ILE A 359 -51.99 34.79 4.00
C ILE A 359 -50.79 33.85 4.11
N ARG A 360 -49.59 34.41 4.32
CA ARG A 360 -48.39 33.63 4.63
C ARG A 360 -47.94 33.89 6.05
N VAL A 361 -47.71 32.82 6.79
CA VAL A 361 -47.24 32.90 8.17
C VAL A 361 -45.89 32.21 8.26
N LEU A 362 -44.89 32.94 8.74
CA LEU A 362 -43.61 32.34 9.14
C LEU A 362 -43.76 31.87 10.58
N VAL A 363 -43.57 30.57 10.80
CA VAL A 363 -43.58 29.93 12.11
C VAL A 363 -42.20 29.33 12.35
N ARG A 364 -41.57 29.66 13.47
CA ARG A 364 -40.29 29.13 13.92
C ARG A 364 -40.45 28.39 15.24
N GLY A 365 -39.84 27.21 15.37
CA GLY A 365 -39.90 26.40 16.58
C GLY A 365 -38.86 25.29 16.58
N ARG A 366 -39.06 24.29 17.42
CA ARG A 366 -38.19 23.10 17.51
C ARG A 366 -38.83 21.90 16.79
N TRP A 367 -38.04 21.04 16.16
CA TRP A 367 -38.54 19.82 15.50
C TRP A 367 -38.24 18.52 16.26
N TYR A 368 -37.40 18.57 17.29
CA TYR A 368 -37.16 17.50 18.27
C TYR A 368 -37.09 18.04 19.70
#